data_AF-A0A9E4SFV8-F1
#
_entry.id   AF-A0A9E4SFV8-F1
#
_cell.length_a   1.000
_cell.length_b   1.000
_cell.length_c   1.000
_cell.angle_alpha   90.00
_cell.angle_beta   90.00
_cell.angle_gamma   90.00
#
_symmetry.space_group_name_H-M   'P 1'
#
loop_
_entity.id
_entity.type
_entity.pdbx_description
1 polymer ?
#
loop_
_entity_poly.entity_id
_entity_poly.type
_entity_poly.pdbx_seq_one_letter_code
_entity_poly.pdbx_strand_id
1 'polypeptide(L)'
;MATHFFGLTNRTYRHSHVVGRAEFAGTGFRNPTDMAIAPDGTVYICNRSYENRPDGVHVTVVTLDEEYITEFGAYGEADGEFMWPTSVVLDSKGNL
;
A
#
# COMPACT_ATOMS: atom_id res chain seq x y z
N MET A 1 5.33 5.70 -34.79
CA MET A 1 4.87 7.09 -34.99
C MET A 1 5.41 7.90 -33.82
N ALA A 2 6.48 8.67 -34.01
CA ALA A 2 7.15 9.41 -32.95
C ALA A 2 6.50 10.78 -32.81
N THR A 3 5.69 10.99 -31.77
CA THR A 3 5.15 12.31 -31.46
C THR A 3 6.24 13.13 -30.77
N HIS A 4 6.88 14.04 -31.51
CA HIS A 4 7.82 15.02 -30.97
C HIS A 4 7.05 16.14 -30.26
N PHE A 5 7.11 16.17 -28.93
CA PHE A 5 6.60 17.27 -28.12
C PHE A 5 7.71 18.30 -27.88
N PHE A 6 7.75 19.36 -28.69
CA PHE A 6 8.57 20.54 -28.39
C PHE A 6 7.94 21.30 -27.22
N GLY A 7 8.68 21.48 -26.11
CA GLY A 7 8.32 22.39 -25.02
C GLY A 7 7.65 21.79 -23.77
N LEU A 8 7.39 20.48 -23.71
CA LEU A 8 6.77 19.80 -22.55
C LEU A 8 7.72 18.87 -21.79
N THR A 9 9.01 19.17 -21.75
CA THR A 9 10.02 18.28 -21.14
C THR A 9 9.90 18.13 -19.61
N ASN A 10 9.13 19.00 -18.95
CA ASN A 10 9.07 19.06 -17.47
C ASN A 10 7.68 18.77 -16.88
N ARG A 11 6.74 18.23 -17.67
CA ARG A 11 5.36 17.91 -17.20
C ARG A 11 4.86 16.52 -17.61
N THR A 12 5.73 15.67 -18.13
CA THR A 12 5.37 14.29 -18.48
C THR A 12 5.85 13.35 -17.40
N TYR A 13 4.92 12.73 -16.69
CA TYR A 13 5.21 11.57 -15.86
C TYR A 13 5.32 10.34 -16.76
N ARG A 14 6.38 9.56 -16.57
CA ARG A 14 6.49 8.22 -17.17
C ARG A 14 6.13 7.23 -16.10
N HIS A 15 5.21 6.33 -16.41
CA HIS A 15 4.99 5.15 -15.59
C HIS A 15 6.32 4.41 -15.41
N SER A 16 6.69 4.12 -14.15
CA SER A 16 7.85 3.28 -13.83
C SER A 16 7.43 1.82 -13.77
N HIS A 17 6.64 1.46 -12.77
CA HIS A 17 6.24 0.09 -12.44
C HIS A 17 5.00 0.08 -11.52
N VAL A 18 4.43 -1.11 -11.36
CA VAL A 18 3.29 -1.38 -10.47
C VAL A 18 3.79 -2.26 -9.35
N VAL A 19 3.43 -1.95 -8.11
CA VAL A 19 3.76 -2.78 -6.95
C VAL A 19 2.52 -3.56 -6.52
N GLY A 20 2.71 -4.87 -6.32
CA GLY A 20 1.69 -5.77 -5.79
C GLY A 20 0.64 -6.23 -6.80
N ARG A 21 -0.27 -7.07 -6.30
CA ARG A 21 -1.34 -7.73 -7.08
C ARG A 21 -2.59 -7.91 -6.21
N ALA A 22 -3.73 -8.22 -6.83
CA ALA A 22 -4.98 -8.43 -6.11
C ALA A 22 -5.02 -9.78 -5.38
N GLU A 23 -4.47 -9.85 -4.17
CA GLU A 23 -4.49 -11.02 -3.29
C GLU A 23 -4.88 -10.62 -1.86
N PHE A 24 -5.25 -11.61 -1.03
CA PHE A 24 -5.73 -11.39 0.33
C PHE A 24 -4.63 -11.38 1.41
N ALA A 25 -3.38 -11.74 1.07
CA ALA A 25 -2.25 -11.79 1.99
C ALA A 25 -0.91 -11.79 1.23
N GLY A 26 0.20 -11.62 1.96
CA GLY A 26 1.56 -11.69 1.43
C GLY A 26 1.89 -10.53 0.49
N THR A 27 2.34 -10.83 -0.73
CA THR A 27 2.79 -9.83 -1.71
C THR A 27 1.66 -9.08 -2.43
N GLY A 28 0.40 -9.27 -2.03
CA GLY A 28 -0.73 -8.62 -2.68
C GLY A 28 -1.63 -7.85 -1.73
N PHE A 29 -2.47 -7.02 -2.33
CA PHE A 29 -3.30 -6.03 -1.64
C PHE A 29 -4.76 -6.25 -2.00
N ARG A 30 -5.63 -6.31 -0.99
CA ARG A 30 -7.08 -6.43 -1.19
C ARG A 30 -7.79 -5.17 -0.75
N ASN A 31 -8.32 -4.47 -1.76
CA ASN A 31 -9.04 -3.21 -1.56
C ASN A 31 -8.20 -2.22 -0.72
N PRO A 32 -6.94 -1.93 -1.13
CA PRO A 32 -6.10 -1.01 -0.41
C PRO A 32 -6.75 0.37 -0.38
N THR A 33 -6.73 1.01 0.78
CA THR A 33 -7.38 2.32 0.99
C THR A 33 -6.39 3.46 1.03
N ASP A 34 -5.18 3.20 1.52
CA ASP A 34 -4.13 4.20 1.69
C ASP A 34 -2.75 3.54 1.84
N MET A 35 -1.70 4.33 1.70
CA MET A 35 -0.32 3.90 1.97
C MET A 35 0.50 5.02 2.63
N ALA A 36 1.47 4.64 3.47
CA ALA A 36 2.52 5.54 3.96
C ALA A 36 3.90 5.00 3.62
N ILE A 37 4.81 5.91 3.23
CA ILE A 37 6.19 5.59 2.85
C ILE A 37 7.12 6.18 3.91
N ALA A 38 7.90 5.32 4.56
CA ALA A 38 8.92 5.72 5.52
C ALA A 38 10.18 6.24 4.79
N PRO A 39 11.04 7.04 5.47
CA PRO A 39 12.27 7.58 4.86
C PRO A 39 13.27 6.53 4.37
N ASP A 40 13.19 5.30 4.89
CA ASP A 40 14.03 4.17 4.49
C ASP A 40 13.49 3.42 3.26
N GLY A 41 12.34 3.82 2.71
CA GLY A 41 11.69 3.19 1.57
C GLY A 41 10.72 2.07 1.94
N THR A 42 10.51 1.78 3.23
CA THR A 42 9.46 0.88 3.70
C THR A 42 8.08 1.48 3.42
N VAL A 43 7.17 0.69 2.86
CA VAL A 43 5.81 1.09 2.50
C VAL A 43 4.80 0.27 3.32
N TYR A 44 3.92 0.98 4.01
CA TYR A 44 2.80 0.40 4.76
C TYR A 44 1.51 0.59 3.97
N ILE A 45 0.79 -0.49 3.70
CA ILE A 45 -0.41 -0.49 2.86
C ILE A 45 -1.58 -0.98 3.69
N CYS A 46 -2.62 -0.16 3.78
CA CYS A 46 -3.82 -0.48 4.54
C CYS A 46 -4.84 -1.22 3.68
N ASN A 47 -5.02 -2.52 3.94
CA ASN A 47 -5.99 -3.36 3.26
C ASN A 47 -7.30 -3.39 4.04
N ARG A 48 -8.37 -2.90 3.41
CA ARG A 48 -9.72 -2.91 3.97
C ARG A 48 -10.49 -4.19 3.63
N SER A 49 -10.07 -4.94 2.62
CA SER A 49 -10.79 -6.11 2.10
C SER A 49 -12.28 -5.84 1.82
N TYR A 50 -13.11 -6.89 1.89
CA TYR A 50 -14.56 -6.85 1.75
C TYR A 50 -15.24 -7.42 2.99
N GLU A 51 -16.51 -7.04 3.19
CA GLU A 51 -17.34 -7.50 4.30
C GLU A 51 -17.46 -9.04 4.37
N ASN A 52 -17.55 -9.70 3.21
CA ASN A 52 -17.65 -11.16 3.12
C ASN A 52 -16.30 -11.88 3.13
N ARG A 53 -15.19 -11.14 3.20
CA ARG A 53 -13.81 -11.65 3.24
C ARG A 53 -12.97 -10.87 4.27
N PRO A 54 -13.37 -10.89 5.55
CA PRO A 54 -12.68 -10.16 6.61
C PRO A 54 -11.24 -10.65 6.83
N ASP A 55 -10.92 -11.87 6.39
CA ASP A 55 -9.58 -12.46 6.44
C ASP A 55 -8.51 -11.65 5.67
N GLY A 56 -8.91 -10.74 4.78
CA GLY A 56 -7.99 -9.84 4.09
C GLY A 56 -7.73 -8.49 4.76
N VAL A 57 -8.28 -8.22 5.95
CA VAL A 57 -8.04 -6.94 6.65
C VAL A 57 -6.73 -7.02 7.40
N HIS A 58 -5.73 -6.26 6.96
CA HIS A 58 -4.40 -6.19 7.55
C HIS A 58 -3.62 -5.00 6.97
N VAL A 59 -2.49 -4.68 7.58
CA VAL A 59 -1.46 -3.81 7.00
C VAL A 59 -0.39 -4.68 6.36
N THR A 60 -0.12 -4.49 5.07
CA THR A 60 1.03 -5.13 4.40
C THR A 60 2.22 -4.18 4.43
N VAL A 61 3.42 -4.72 4.64
CA VAL A 61 4.68 -3.97 4.66
C VAL A 61 5.58 -4.48 3.54
N VAL A 62 5.95 -3.60 2.62
CA VAL A 62 6.75 -3.93 1.42
C VAL A 62 7.77 -2.83 1.13
N THR A 63 8.67 -3.07 0.18
CA THR A 63 9.45 -2.00 -0.47
C THR A 63 8.83 -1.62 -1.82
N LEU A 64 9.24 -0.49 -2.39
CA LEU A 64 8.86 -0.11 -3.76
C LEU A 64 9.49 -1.01 -4.83
N ASP A 65 10.46 -1.85 -4.48
CA ASP A 65 11.05 -2.87 -5.36
C ASP A 65 10.32 -4.23 -5.26
N GLU A 66 9.09 -4.22 -4.72
CA GLU A 66 8.22 -5.39 -4.57
C GLU A 66 8.71 -6.46 -3.58
N GLU A 67 9.65 -6.11 -2.70
CA GLU A 67 10.06 -7.02 -1.62
C GLU A 67 9.03 -7.02 -0.49
N TYR A 68 8.49 -8.19 -0.17
CA TYR A 68 7.62 -8.37 0.99
C TYR A 68 8.44 -8.43 2.28
N ILE A 69 8.07 -7.59 3.26
CA ILE A 69 8.72 -7.52 4.56
C ILE A 69 7.89 -8.31 5.58
N THR A 70 6.63 -7.90 5.78
CA THR A 70 5.73 -8.52 6.76
C THR A 70 4.28 -8.09 6.54
N GLU A 71 3.38 -8.62 7.35
CA GLU A 71 1.99 -8.18 7.47
C GLU A 71 1.55 -8.27 8.93
N PHE A 72 0.63 -7.40 9.34
CA PHE A 72 0.09 -7.43 10.70
C PHE A 72 -1.33 -6.88 10.79
N GLY A 73 -1.97 -7.24 11.90
CA GLY A 73 -3.37 -6.97 12.16
C GLY A 73 -4.30 -7.98 11.50
N ALA A 74 -5.56 -7.97 11.95
CA ALA A 74 -6.61 -8.83 11.48
C ALA A 74 -7.95 -8.09 11.57
N TYR A 75 -9.00 -8.65 10.98
CA TYR A 75 -10.34 -8.11 11.17
C TYR A 75 -10.85 -8.34 12.60
N GLY A 76 -11.35 -7.30 13.24
CA GLY A 76 -12.00 -7.38 14.55
C GLY A 76 -11.89 -6.11 15.39
N GLU A 77 -12.18 -6.25 16.69
CA GLU A 77 -12.28 -5.15 17.66
C GLU A 77 -11.29 -5.28 18.83
N ALA A 78 -10.50 -6.36 18.89
CA ALA A 78 -9.47 -6.54 19.90
C ALA A 78 -8.20 -5.72 19.60
N ASP A 79 -7.28 -5.69 20.57
CA ASP A 79 -5.99 -4.99 20.41
C ASP A 79 -5.21 -5.54 19.20
N GLY A 80 -4.87 -4.64 18.27
CA GLY A 80 -4.20 -4.99 17.03
C GLY A 80 -5.13 -5.40 15.88
N GLU A 81 -6.44 -5.43 16.09
CA GLU A 81 -7.44 -5.70 15.06
C GLU A 81 -8.06 -4.42 14.49
N PHE A 82 -8.64 -4.54 13.29
CA PHE A 82 -9.27 -3.44 12.57
C PHE A 82 -10.62 -3.88 11.98
N MET A 83 -11.70 -3.13 12.19
CA MET A 83 -12.98 -3.44 11.53
C MET A 83 -13.03 -2.94 10.09
N TRP A 84 -12.60 -1.69 9.87
CA TRP A 84 -12.82 -0.98 8.61
C TRP A 84 -11.76 0.11 8.41
N PRO A 85 -10.47 -0.25 8.29
CA PRO A 85 -9.43 0.74 8.21
C PRO A 85 -9.54 1.52 6.89
N THR A 86 -9.10 2.79 6.91
CA THR A 86 -9.28 3.74 5.79
C THR A 86 -8.02 4.51 5.43
N SER A 87 -7.12 4.72 6.40
CA SER A 87 -5.94 5.56 6.22
C SER A 87 -4.85 5.13 7.19
N VAL A 88 -3.61 5.42 6.80
CA VAL A 88 -2.37 5.09 7.51
C VAL A 88 -1.46 6.30 7.38
N VAL A 89 -0.86 6.73 8.49
CA VAL A 89 0.12 7.82 8.49
C VAL A 89 1.28 7.45 9.41
N LEU A 90 2.47 7.96 9.10
CA LEU A 90 3.62 7.84 9.97
C LEU A 90 3.79 9.12 10.79
N ASP A 91 4.07 8.98 12.09
CA ASP A 91 4.48 10.10 12.92
C ASP A 91 5.92 10.55 12.60
N SER A 92 6.38 11.64 13.21
CA SER A 92 7.74 12.17 12.99
C SER A 92 8.87 11.24 13.43
N LYS A 93 8.56 10.18 14.21
CA LYS A 93 9.50 9.16 14.67
C LYS A 93 9.44 7.89 13.79
N GLY A 94 8.56 7.85 12.79
CA GLY A 94 8.34 6.69 11.93
C GLY A 94 7.45 5.62 12.56
N ASN A 95 6.70 5.93 13.61
CA ASN A 95 5.67 5.02 14.11
C ASN A 95 4.44 5.11 13.22
N LEU A 96 3.87 3.94 12.92
CA LEU A 96 2.57 3.79 12.28
C LEU A 96 1.43 3.96 13.29
#